data_AF-A0A9D5Q202-F1
#
_entry.id   AF-A0A9D5Q202-F1
#
_cell.length_a   1.000
_cell.length_b   1.000
_cell.length_c   1.000
_cell.angle_alpha   90.00
_cell.angle_beta   90.00
_cell.angle_gamma   90.00
#
_symmetry.space_group_name_H-M   'P 1'
#
loop_
_entity.id
_entity.type
_entity.pdbx_description
1 polymer ?
#
loop_
_entity_poly.entity_id
_entity_poly.type
_entity_poly.pdbx_seq_one_letter_code
_entity_poly.pdbx_strand_id
1 'polypeptide(L)' 'LTDAVKMAAEVPAKIMGINKGRLEAGYDADVIVFDEGIHVNAAFVSGNQAV' A
#
# COMPACT_ATOMS: atom_id res chain seq x y z
N LEU A 1 -6.95 4.58 12.29
CA LEU A 1 -6.53 4.66 10.86
C LEU A 1 -5.64 3.49 10.47
N THR A 2 -4.59 3.19 11.23
CA THR A 2 -3.66 2.07 10.97
C THR A 2 -4.35 0.73 10.75
N ASP A 3 -5.37 0.39 11.53
CA ASP A 3 -6.12 -0.86 11.33
C ASP A 3 -6.88 -0.88 10.00
N ALA A 4 -7.46 0.24 9.59
CA ALA A 4 -8.13 0.36 8.29
C ALA A 4 -7.13 0.21 7.14
N VAL A 5 -5.92 0.78 7.26
CA VAL A 5 -4.83 0.60 6.28
C VAL A 5 -4.41 -0.88 6.21
N LYS A 6 -4.27 -1.57 7.35
CA LYS A 6 -3.97 -3.01 7.37
C LYS A 6 -5.08 -3.83 6.71
N MET A 7 -6.36 -3.50 6.96
CA MET A 7 -7.49 -4.17 6.32
C MET A 7 -7.52 -3.95 4.80
N ALA A 8 -7.07 -2.79 4.33
CA ALA A 8 -7.02 -2.48 2.89
C ALA A 8 -5.78 -3.06 2.19
N ALA A 9 -4.66 -3.23 2.90
CA ALA A 9 -3.36 -3.59 2.32
C ALA A 9 -2.87 -4.99 2.77
N GLU A 10 -2.51 -5.14 4.05
CA GLU A 10 -1.83 -6.33 4.58
C GLU A 10 -2.75 -7.56 4.62
N VAL A 11 -3.99 -7.40 5.08
CA VAL A 11 -4.94 -8.51 5.26
C VAL A 11 -5.27 -9.22 3.94
N PRO A 12 -5.71 -8.53 2.86
CA PRO A 12 -5.96 -9.19 1.59
C PRO A 12 -4.67 -9.79 1.00
N ALA A 13 -3.53 -9.10 1.08
CA ALA A 13 -2.26 -9.62 0.58
C ALA A 13 -1.85 -10.93 1.29
N LYS A 14 -2.06 -11.01 2.60
CA LYS A 14 -1.82 -12.23 3.39
C LYS A 14 -2.78 -13.36 3.03
N ILE A 15 -4.06 -13.06 2.81
CA ILE A 15 -5.06 -14.06 2.36
C ILE A 15 -4.69 -14.60 0.97
N MET A 16 -4.21 -13.72 0.08
CA MET A 16 -3.83 -14.08 -1.29
C MET A 16 -2.43 -14.70 -1.38
N GLY A 17 -1.61 -14.63 -0.32
CA GLY A 17 -0.24 -15.14 -0.33
C GLY A 17 0.69 -14.37 -1.27
N ILE A 18 0.44 -13.08 -1.50
CA ILE A 18 1.26 -12.21 -2.37
C ILE A 18 2.21 -11.34 -1.55
N ASN A 19 3.36 -11.01 -2.12
CA ASN A 19 4.41 -10.22 -1.48
C ASN A 19 4.12 -8.70 -1.50
N LYS A 20 2.94 -8.31 -1.00
CA LYS A 20 2.43 -6.93 -1.00
C LYS A 20 1.83 -6.55 0.36
N GLY A 21 1.36 -5.30 0.47
CA GLY A 21 0.52 -4.86 1.58
C GLY A 21 1.29 -4.47 2.84
N ARG A 22 2.62 -4.43 2.80
CA ARG A 22 3.49 -3.94 3.87
C ARG A 22 4.49 -2.93 3.34
N LEU A 23 4.82 -1.94 4.17
CA LEU A 23 5.89 -0.99 3.89
C LEU A 23 7.17 -1.47 4.60
N GLU A 24 7.82 -2.45 4.00
CA GLU A 24 9.01 -3.14 4.54
C GLU A 24 9.94 -3.55 3.38
N ALA A 25 11.25 -3.57 3.62
CA ALA A 25 12.21 -3.98 2.60
C ALA A 25 11.96 -5.44 2.15
N GLY A 26 12.02 -5.67 0.85
CA GLY A 26 11.76 -6.99 0.25
C GLY A 26 10.31 -7.22 -0.21
N TYR A 27 9.40 -6.28 0.03
CA TYR A 27 8.05 -6.27 -0.53
C TYR A 27 7.98 -5.49 -1.85
N ASP A 28 6.95 -5.75 -2.66
CA ASP A 28 6.71 -4.99 -3.88
C ASP A 28 6.47 -3.51 -3.55
N ALA A 29 7.09 -2.63 -4.34
CA ALA A 29 7.01 -1.18 -4.17
C ALA A 29 5.70 -0.59 -4.74
N ASP A 30 4.57 -1.14 -4.30
CA ASP A 30 3.24 -0.59 -4.52
C ASP A 30 2.85 0.27 -3.32
N VAL A 31 2.85 1.60 -3.50
CA VAL A 31 2.71 2.57 -2.40
C VAL A 31 1.70 3.64 -2.78
N ILE A 32 0.83 3.99 -1.83
CA ILE A 32 -0.11 5.12 -1.95
C ILE A 32 0.26 6.13 -0.89
N VAL A 33 0.40 7.39 -1.29
CA VAL A 33 0.64 8.53 -0.40
C VAL A 33 -0.63 9.37 -0.36
N PHE A 34 -1.14 9.65 0.83
CA PHE A 34 -2.36 10.44 1.03
C PHE A 34 -2.22 11.38 2.24
N ASP A 35 -3.03 12.45 2.26
CA ASP A 35 -3.06 13.44 3.34
C ASP A 35 -4.02 13.09 4.48
N GLU A 36 -4.14 13.96 5.49
CA GLU A 36 -5.05 13.75 6.62
C GLU A 36 -6.54 13.63 6.21
N GLY A 37 -6.91 14.13 5.03
CA GLY A 37 -8.23 14.03 4.42
C GLY A 37 -8.42 12.80 3.53
N ILE A 38 -7.42 11.91 3.44
CA ILE A 38 -7.41 10.72 2.56
C ILE A 38 -7.44 11.10 1.06
N HIS A 39 -7.00 12.31 0.70
CA HIS A 39 -6.77 12.64 -0.70
C HIS A 39 -5.47 11.98 -1.16
N VAL A 40 -5.50 11.29 -2.30
CA VAL A 40 -4.31 10.64 -2.85
C VAL A 40 -3.43 11.68 -3.54
N ASN A 41 -2.21 11.83 -3.06
CA ASN A 41 -1.22 12.77 -3.62
C ASN A 41 -0.29 12.09 -4.62
N ALA A 42 -0.01 10.79 -4.43
CA ALA A 42 0.82 10.01 -5.34
C ALA A 42 0.48 8.52 -5.24
N ALA A 43 0.68 7.81 -6.34
CA ALA A 43 0.60 6.35 -6.38
C ALA A 43 1.81 5.79 -7.11
N PHE A 44 2.41 4.75 -6.54
CA PHE A 44 3.52 4.01 -7.12
C PHE A 44 3.08 2.59 -7.42
N VAL A 45 3.40 2.11 -8.62
CA VAL A 45 3.15 0.73 -9.05
C VAL A 45 4.48 0.13 -9.46
N SER A 46 4.90 -0.92 -8.75
CA SER A 46 6.20 -1.58 -8.93
C SER A 46 7.37 -0.58 -8.92
N GLY A 47 7.30 0.40 -8.00
CA GLY A 47 8.32 1.44 -7.83
C GLY A 47 8.25 2.62 -8.80
N ASN A 48 7.36 2.59 -9.79
CA ASN A 48 7.19 3.68 -10.75
C ASN A 48 5.99 4.55 -10.37
N GLN A 49 6.15 5.87 -10.46
CA GLN A 49 5.05 6.79 -10.19
C GLN A 49 3.99 6.69 -11.30
N ALA A 50 2.74 6.48 -10.91
CA ALA A 50 1.59 6.35 -11.80
C ALA A 50 0.63 7.56 -11.69
N VAL A 51 0.59 8.21 -10.53
CA VAL A 51 -0.17 9.44 -10.24
C VAL A 51 0.74 10.42 -9.51
#